data_AF-A0A2V8RUZ7-F1
#
_entry.id   AF-A0A2V8RUZ7-F1
#
_cell.length_a   1.000
_cell.length_b   1.000
_cell.length_c   1.000
_cell.angle_alpha   90.00
_cell.angle_beta   90.00
_cell.angle_gamma   90.00
#
_symmetry.space_group_name_H-M   'P 1'
#
loop_
_entity.id
_entity.type
_entity.pdbx_description
1 polymer ?
#
loop_
_entity_poly.entity_id
_entity_poly.type
_entity_poly.pdbx_seq_one_letter_code
_entity_poly.pdbx_strand_id
1 'polypeptide(L)'
;MSDEPQPDEPTSAARDLDFAQARLAYSIIQTLLEHTRIVSDLIALMAQALDPDTVKALTNTPHWAAYLDSRRALERTRADVEQFTEIMQRLSDDSAD
;
A
#
# COMPACT_ATOMS: atom_id res chain seq x y z
N MET A 1 -26.41 -43.57 -17.33
CA MET A 1 -26.36 -42.10 -17.43
C MET A 1 -25.50 -41.65 -16.25
N SER A 2 -24.27 -41.28 -16.55
CA SER A 2 -23.33 -40.77 -15.56
C SER A 2 -23.70 -39.32 -15.28
N ASP A 3 -24.11 -39.01 -14.06
CA ASP A 3 -24.13 -37.64 -13.57
C ASP A 3 -22.69 -37.33 -13.13
N GLU A 4 -21.95 -36.60 -13.97
CA GLU A 4 -20.70 -35.96 -13.56
C GLU A 4 -21.07 -34.77 -12.64
N PRO A 5 -20.41 -34.59 -11.49
CA PRO A 5 -20.63 -33.41 -10.67
C PRO A 5 -20.06 -32.19 -11.40
N GLN A 6 -20.93 -31.24 -11.72
CA GLN A 6 -20.59 -29.94 -12.30
C GLN A 6 -19.64 -29.19 -11.34
N PRO A 7 -18.57 -28.51 -11.82
CA PRO A 7 -17.56 -27.93 -10.96
C PRO A 7 -18.14 -26.76 -10.15
N ASP A 8 -17.80 -26.75 -8.86
CA ASP A 8 -18.22 -25.77 -7.86
C ASP A 8 -18.10 -24.32 -8.36
N GLU A 9 -19.23 -23.68 -8.64
CA GLU A 9 -19.29 -22.22 -8.68
C GLU A 9 -18.98 -21.70 -7.27
N PRO A 10 -17.98 -20.82 -7.09
CA PRO A 10 -17.68 -20.28 -5.78
C PRO A 10 -18.91 -19.51 -5.29
N THR A 11 -19.48 -19.97 -4.18
CA THR A 11 -20.69 -19.45 -3.56
C THR A 11 -20.50 -17.96 -3.24
N SER A 12 -21.47 -17.10 -3.59
CA SER A 12 -21.43 -15.63 -3.43
C SER A 12 -20.86 -15.15 -2.09
N ALA A 13 -21.17 -15.83 -0.99
CA ALA A 13 -20.64 -15.52 0.35
C ALA A 13 -19.10 -15.64 0.48
N ALA A 14 -18.45 -16.52 -0.28
CA ALA A 14 -17.00 -16.67 -0.29
C ALA A 14 -16.31 -15.51 -1.03
N ARG A 15 -16.93 -14.98 -2.11
CA ARG A 15 -16.46 -13.75 -2.77
C ARG A 15 -16.63 -12.55 -1.86
N ASP A 16 -17.78 -12.40 -1.20
CA ASP A 16 -18.04 -11.27 -0.29
C ASP A 16 -17.05 -11.23 0.88
N LEU A 17 -16.67 -12.39 1.43
CA LEU A 17 -15.66 -12.48 2.48
C LEU A 17 -14.27 -12.04 2.00
N ASP A 18 -13.91 -12.39 0.77
CA ASP A 18 -12.65 -12.02 0.12
C ASP A 18 -12.58 -10.51 -0.15
N PHE A 19 -13.69 -9.91 -0.62
CA PHE A 19 -13.81 -8.46 -0.78
C PHE A 19 -13.68 -7.70 0.55
N ALA A 20 -14.33 -8.17 1.61
CA ALA A 20 -14.22 -7.55 2.93
C ALA A 20 -12.78 -7.60 3.48
N GLN A 21 -12.08 -8.71 3.27
CA GLN A 21 -10.67 -8.87 3.65
C GLN A 21 -9.75 -7.98 2.81
N ALA A 22 -9.98 -7.88 1.50
CA ALA A 22 -9.23 -6.99 0.61
C ALA A 22 -9.40 -5.52 1.00
N ARG A 23 -10.62 -5.10 1.36
CA ARG A 23 -10.91 -3.74 1.84
C ARG A 23 -10.21 -3.44 3.18
N LEU A 24 -10.18 -4.43 4.09
CA LEU A 24 -9.45 -4.30 5.34
C LEU A 24 -7.95 -4.16 5.10
N ALA A 25 -7.36 -5.05 4.29
CA ALA A 25 -5.95 -5.01 3.93
C ALA A 25 -5.57 -3.65 3.29
N TYR A 26 -6.40 -3.15 2.37
CA TYR A 26 -6.23 -1.82 1.80
C TYR A 26 -6.22 -0.72 2.85
N SER A 27 -7.20 -0.69 3.76
CA SER A 27 -7.28 0.35 4.80
C SER A 27 -6.05 0.34 5.73
N ILE A 28 -5.52 -0.85 6.04
CA ILE A 28 -4.29 -1.01 6.83
C ILE A 28 -3.10 -0.44 6.06
N ILE A 29 -2.93 -0.84 4.79
CA ILE A 29 -1.83 -0.38 3.95
C ILE A 29 -1.90 1.14 3.76
N GLN A 30 -3.07 1.70 3.48
CA GLN A 30 -3.26 3.14 3.32
C GLN A 30 -2.89 3.90 4.60
N THR A 31 -3.29 3.39 5.77
CA THR A 31 -2.93 3.98 7.06
C THR A 31 -1.42 3.97 7.29
N LEU A 32 -0.74 2.86 6.94
CA LEU A 32 0.71 2.74 7.07
C LEU A 32 1.46 3.68 6.12
N LEU A 33 1.00 3.80 4.87
CA LEU A 33 1.56 4.72 3.88
C LEU A 33 1.40 6.17 4.34
N GLU A 34 0.24 6.54 4.88
CA GLU A 34 0.00 7.88 5.40
C GLU A 34 0.88 8.19 6.62
N HIS A 35 0.96 7.26 7.57
CA HIS A 35 1.86 7.40 8.72
C HIS A 35 3.32 7.62 8.27
N THR A 36 3.76 6.90 7.23
CA THR A 36 5.12 7.03 6.70
C THR A 36 5.36 8.38 6.03
N ARG A 37 4.34 8.97 5.39
CA ARG A 37 4.39 10.34 4.87
C ARG A 37 4.57 11.35 6.00
N ILE A 38 3.78 11.25 7.07
CA ILE A 38 3.87 12.14 8.23
C ILE A 38 5.27 12.09 8.85
N VAL A 39 5.85 10.90 8.98
CA VAL A 39 7.23 10.73 9.48
C VAL A 39 8.25 11.39 8.54
N SER A 40 8.06 11.29 7.22
CA SER A 40 8.93 11.95 6.24
C SER A 40 8.89 13.48 6.35
N ASP A 41 7.69 14.04 6.57
CA ASP A 41 7.50 15.47 6.79
C ASP A 41 8.16 15.93 8.11
N LEU A 42 8.05 15.12 9.17
CA LEU A 42 8.74 15.37 10.43
C LEU A 42 10.26 15.36 10.26
N ILE A 43 10.83 14.44 9.48
CA ILE A 43 12.27 14.42 9.16
C ILE A 43 12.67 15.70 8.42
N ALA A 44 11.86 16.18 7.47
CA ALA A 44 12.12 17.43 6.76
C ALA A 44 12.09 18.64 7.70
N LEU A 45 11.20 18.66 8.69
CA LEU A 45 11.16 19.69 9.73
C LEU A 45 12.39 19.62 10.66
N MET A 46 12.78 18.41 11.09
CA MET A 46 14.00 18.23 11.88
C MET A 46 15.24 18.70 11.12
N ALA A 47 15.33 18.44 9.83
CA ALA A 47 16.45 18.90 9.00
C ALA A 47 16.57 20.43 8.94
N GLN A 48 15.45 21.16 9.01
CA GLN A 48 15.45 22.64 9.07
C GLN A 48 15.95 23.17 10.42
N ALA A 49 15.82 22.39 11.48
CA ALA A 49 16.29 22.75 12.82
C ALA A 49 17.78 22.43 13.05
N LEU A 50 18.39 21.62 12.18
CA LEU A 50 19.80 21.27 12.23
C LEU A 50 20.64 22.32 11.50
N ASP A 51 21.88 22.51 11.96
CA ASP A 51 22.83 23.35 11.25
C ASP A 51 23.25 22.71 9.90
N PRO A 52 23.68 23.52 8.92
CA PRO A 52 24.00 23.02 7.57
C PRO A 52 25.11 21.97 7.53
N ASP A 53 26.08 22.03 8.45
CA ASP A 53 27.21 21.10 8.49
C ASP A 53 26.76 19.73 9.02
N THR A 54 25.89 19.72 10.04
CA THR A 54 25.25 18.51 10.56
C THR A 54 24.35 17.86 9.50
N VAL A 55 23.56 18.64 8.76
CA VAL A 55 22.77 18.12 7.64
C VAL A 55 23.67 17.50 6.58
N LYS A 56 24.76 18.17 6.20
CA LYS A 56 25.73 17.65 5.23
C LYS A 56 26.41 16.38 5.73
N ALA A 57 26.76 16.28 7.00
CA ALA A 57 27.30 15.05 7.58
C ALA A 57 26.29 13.91 7.51
N LEU A 58 25.03 14.19 7.87
CA LEU A 58 23.92 13.22 7.84
C LEU A 58 23.69 12.66 6.42
N THR A 59 23.66 13.52 5.40
CA THR A 59 23.39 13.11 4.01
C THR A 59 24.50 12.24 3.39
N ASN A 60 25.70 12.24 3.98
CA ASN A 60 26.81 11.37 3.58
C ASN A 60 26.82 10.00 4.28
N THR A 61 25.87 9.75 5.20
CA THR A 61 25.79 8.47 5.89
C THR A 61 25.13 7.39 5.04
N PRO A 62 25.48 6.11 5.23
CA PRO A 62 24.77 4.99 4.57
C PRO A 62 23.29 4.91 4.99
N HIS A 63 22.94 5.39 6.19
CA HIS A 63 21.56 5.45 6.67
C HIS A 63 20.70 6.41 5.84
N TRP A 64 21.27 7.53 5.40
CA TRP A 64 20.56 8.46 4.52
C TRP A 64 20.27 7.86 3.15
N ALA A 65 21.24 7.15 2.55
CA ALA A 65 21.03 6.44 1.30
C ALA A 65 19.93 5.37 1.43
N ALA A 66 19.97 4.57 2.50
CA ALA A 66 18.94 3.57 2.79
C ALA A 66 17.54 4.20 2.98
N TYR A 67 17.47 5.36 3.65
CA TYR A 67 16.22 6.12 3.78
C TYR A 67 15.68 6.58 2.43
N LEU A 68 16.52 7.16 1.56
CA LEU A 68 16.11 7.61 0.22
C LEU A 68 15.62 6.45 -0.64
N ASP A 69 16.28 5.30 -0.59
CA ASP A 69 15.86 4.11 -1.34
C ASP A 69 14.55 3.53 -0.81
N SER A 70 14.38 3.49 0.51
CA SER A 70 13.11 3.14 1.15
C SER A 70 11.98 4.08 0.71
N ARG A 71 12.24 5.40 0.67
CA ARG A 71 11.25 6.40 0.22
C ARG A 71 10.80 6.16 -1.22
N ARG A 72 11.73 5.88 -2.12
CA ARG A 72 11.41 5.53 -3.53
C ARG A 72 10.65 4.21 -3.65
N ALA A 73 10.92 3.25 -2.78
CA ALA A 73 10.16 2.00 -2.76
C ALA A 73 8.72 2.24 -2.30
N LEU A 74 8.52 3.04 -1.25
CA LEU A 74 7.20 3.43 -0.73
C LEU A 74 6.36 4.20 -1.75
N GLU A 75 6.97 5.13 -2.50
CA GLU A 75 6.28 5.85 -3.58
C GLU A 75 5.76 4.88 -4.66
N ARG A 76 6.53 3.83 -4.99
CA ARG A 76 6.09 2.78 -5.92
C ARG A 76 4.98 1.92 -5.32
N THR A 77 5.16 1.45 -4.08
CA THR A 77 4.14 0.66 -3.38
C THR A 77 2.81 1.40 -3.28
N ARG A 78 2.84 2.74 -3.09
CA ARG A 78 1.61 3.55 -3.12
C ARG A 78 0.88 3.44 -4.45
N ALA A 79 1.60 3.60 -5.56
CA ALA A 79 1.00 3.47 -6.90
C ALA A 79 0.43 2.07 -7.15
N ASP A 80 1.14 1.02 -6.71
CA ASP A 80 0.68 -0.37 -6.82
C ASP A 80 -0.62 -0.60 -6.03
N VAL A 81 -0.73 -0.01 -4.84
CA VAL A 81 -1.91 -0.10 -3.97
C VAL A 81 -3.09 0.68 -4.54
N GLU A 82 -2.86 1.86 -5.11
CA GLU A 82 -3.88 2.64 -5.83
C GLU A 82 -4.42 1.83 -7.03
N GLN A 83 -3.54 1.24 -7.84
CA GLN A 83 -3.94 0.37 -8.96
C GLN A 83 -4.71 -0.87 -8.51
N PHE A 84 -4.24 -1.55 -7.46
CA PHE A 84 -4.95 -2.70 -6.89
C PHE A 84 -6.38 -2.34 -6.49
N THR A 85 -6.56 -1.15 -5.91
CA THR A 85 -7.88 -0.67 -5.45
C THR A 85 -8.82 -0.40 -6.61
N GLU A 86 -8.34 0.21 -7.70
CA GLU A 86 -9.14 0.43 -8.90
C GLU A 86 -9.62 -0.89 -9.51
N ILE A 87 -8.75 -1.91 -9.55
CA ILE A 87 -9.11 -3.24 -10.06
C ILE A 87 -10.18 -3.88 -9.17
N MET A 88 -10.02 -3.82 -7.85
CA MET A 88 -10.99 -4.37 -6.90
C MET A 88 -12.36 -3.68 -7.01
N GLN A 89 -12.40 -2.36 -7.20
CA GLN A 89 -13.67 -1.62 -7.39
C GLN A 89 -14.38 -2.02 -8.68
N ARG A 90 -13.65 -2.17 -9.80
CA ARG A 90 -14.25 -2.64 -11.06
C ARG A 90 -14.84 -4.04 -10.94
N LEU A 91 -14.13 -4.94 -10.26
CA LEU A 91 -14.62 -6.30 -10.02
C LEU A 91 -15.86 -6.33 -9.12
N SER A 92 -15.99 -5.42 -8.15
CA SER A 92 -17.21 -5.33 -7.33
C SER A 92 -18.40 -4.81 -8.13
N ASP A 93 -18.19 -3.83 -9.01
CA ASP A 93 -19.24 -3.22 -9.81
C ASP A 93 -19.75 -4.19 -10.90
N ASP A 94 -18.85 -4.91 -11.57
CA ASP A 94 -19.20 -5.95 -12.57
C ASP A 94 -19.91 -7.17 -11.96
N SER A 95 -19.84 -7.36 -10.64
CA SER A 95 -20.53 -8.45 -9.92
C SER A 95 -21.95 -8.08 -9.47
N ALA A 96 -22.34 -6.80 -9.60
CA ALA A 96 -23.61 -6.26 -9.11
C ALA A 96 -24.68 -6.06 -10.21
N ASP A 97 -24.32 -6.29 -11.48
CA ASP A 97 -25.22 -6.39 -12.66
C ASP A 97 -25.51 -7.86 -13.02
#